data_AF-A0A0C2NEF5-F1
#
_entry.id   AF-A0A0C2NEF5-F1
#
_cell.length_a   1.000
_cell.length_b   1.000
_cell.length_c   1.000
_cell.angle_alpha   90.00
_cell.angle_beta   90.00
_cell.angle_gamma   90.00
#
_symmetry.space_group_name_H-M   'P 1'
#
loop_
_entity.id
_entity.type
_entity.pdbx_description
1 polymer ?
#
loop_
_entity_poly.entity_id
_entity_poly.type
_entity_poly.pdbx_seq_one_letter_code
_entity_poly.pdbx_strand_id
1 'polypeptide(L)'
;MIARWVKSIIERKDYERFTLVEMGPGNGTMINYVVQVSSCNIKALNNYAPKELNFDISLIENSRNQADYQAAIVCDPKTIIRHGKFGTPFMTAKTYNGQNVSWFDHCTYIKSIPGIF
;
A
#
# COMPACT_ATOMS: atom_id res chain seq x y z
N MET A 1 -9.47 5.79 13.41
CA MET A 1 -9.69 7.17 12.92
C MET A 1 -9.08 7.36 11.53
N ILE A 2 -7.77 7.11 11.36
CA ILE A 2 -7.04 7.24 10.08
C ILE A 2 -7.69 6.45 8.93
N ALA A 3 -8.01 5.16 9.11
CA ALA A 3 -8.62 4.36 8.04
C ALA A 3 -9.96 4.91 7.52
N ARG A 4 -10.76 5.57 8.37
CA ARG A 4 -12.01 6.22 7.94
C ARG A 4 -11.73 7.51 7.15
N TRP A 5 -10.69 8.24 7.53
CA TRP A 5 -10.23 9.42 6.79
C TRP A 5 -9.64 9.04 5.42
N VAL A 6 -8.82 8.00 5.33
CA VAL A 6 -8.34 7.48 4.05
C VAL A 6 -9.51 7.03 3.17
N LYS A 7 -10.48 6.30 3.76
CA LYS A 7 -11.68 5.89 3.03
C LYS A 7 -12.46 7.07 2.46
N SER A 8 -12.63 8.15 3.22
CA SER A 8 -13.33 9.34 2.71
C SER A 8 -12.56 10.06 1.60
N ILE A 9 -11.24 9.88 1.50
CA ILE A 9 -10.43 10.33 0.35
C ILE A 9 -10.61 9.40 -0.85
N ILE A 10 -10.60 8.08 -0.65
CA ILE A 10 -10.85 7.09 -1.72
C ILE A 10 -12.22 7.30 -2.37
N GLU A 11 -13.22 7.61 -1.56
CA GLU A 11 -14.59 7.82 -2.02
C GLU A 11 -14.79 9.16 -2.75
N ARG A 12 -13.86 10.12 -2.60
CA ARG A 12 -13.85 11.35 -3.39
C ARG A 12 -13.40 11.01 -4.81
N LYS A 13 -14.27 11.23 -5.78
CA LYS A 13 -14.03 10.91 -7.20
C LYS A 13 -13.09 11.88 -7.91
N ASP A 14 -12.40 12.73 -7.18
CA ASP A 14 -11.56 13.78 -7.72
C ASP A 14 -10.18 13.26 -8.18
N TYR A 15 -9.83 12.04 -7.77
CA TYR A 15 -8.55 11.41 -8.10
C TYR A 15 -8.75 10.19 -8.99
N GLU A 16 -8.08 10.19 -10.15
CA GLU A 16 -8.03 9.03 -11.05
C GLU A 16 -7.28 7.86 -10.40
N ARG A 17 -6.15 8.16 -9.73
CA ARG A 17 -5.35 7.23 -8.93
C ARG A 17 -4.51 8.01 -7.93
N PHE A 18 -4.23 7.44 -6.76
CA PHE A 18 -3.30 8.06 -5.79
C PHE A 18 -2.46 7.02 -5.05
N THR A 19 -1.38 7.47 -4.39
CA THR A 19 -0.50 6.61 -3.60
C THR A 19 -0.61 6.96 -2.12
N LEU A 20 -0.88 5.96 -1.29
CA LEU A 20 -0.79 6.08 0.16
C LEU A 20 0.63 5.76 0.60
N VAL A 21 1.25 6.67 1.32
CA VAL A 21 2.61 6.54 1.81
C VAL A 21 2.59 6.45 3.33
N GLU A 22 3.16 5.39 3.91
CA GLU A 22 3.35 5.25 5.34
C GLU A 22 4.86 5.18 5.65
N MET A 23 5.33 6.08 6.52
CA MET A 23 6.72 6.11 6.96
C MET A 23 6.85 5.41 8.31
N GLY A 24 7.76 4.44 8.40
CA GLY A 24 7.91 3.63 9.62
C GLY A 24 6.62 2.90 9.99
N PRO A 25 6.10 2.00 9.13
CA PRO A 25 4.81 1.33 9.32
C PRO A 25 4.77 0.35 10.51
N GLY A 26 5.89 0.17 11.23
CA GLY A 26 6.01 -0.75 12.35
C GLY A 26 5.69 -2.18 11.90
N ASN A 27 4.67 -2.80 12.50
CA ASN A 27 4.23 -4.14 12.10
C ASN A 27 3.24 -4.14 10.92
N GLY A 28 2.88 -2.98 10.35
CA GLY A 28 1.93 -2.88 9.24
C GLY A 28 0.45 -3.01 9.66
N THR A 29 0.14 -2.89 10.95
CA THR A 29 -1.23 -3.01 11.47
C THR A 29 -2.15 -1.89 10.95
N MET A 30 -1.63 -0.66 10.86
CA MET A 30 -2.41 0.48 10.37
C MET A 30 -2.79 0.27 8.90
N ILE A 31 -1.81 -0.06 8.04
CA ILE A 31 -2.09 -0.26 6.61
C ILE A 31 -2.99 -1.47 6.36
N ASN A 32 -2.83 -2.56 7.12
CA ASN A 32 -3.75 -3.69 7.05
C ASN A 32 -5.19 -3.24 7.32
N TYR A 33 -5.39 -2.43 8.37
CA TYR A 33 -6.72 -1.93 8.72
C TYR A 33 -7.29 -0.99 7.65
N VAL A 34 -6.46 -0.15 7.02
CA VAL A 34 -6.86 0.69 5.87
C VAL A 34 -7.33 -0.18 4.70
N VAL A 35 -6.57 -1.20 4.33
CA VAL A 35 -6.90 -2.12 3.23
C VAL A 35 -8.21 -2.85 3.51
N GLN A 36 -8.39 -3.34 4.74
CA GLN A 36 -9.63 -4.01 5.16
C GLN A 36 -10.83 -3.07 5.04
N VAL A 37 -10.80 -1.90 5.69
CA VAL A 37 -11.92 -0.96 5.72
C VAL A 37 -12.28 -0.42 4.33
N SER A 38 -11.29 -0.27 3.45
CA SER A 38 -11.49 0.16 2.07
C SER A 38 -12.17 -0.93 1.22
N SER A 39 -11.96 -2.21 1.56
CA SER A 39 -12.56 -3.35 0.86
C SER A 39 -13.95 -3.76 1.35
N CYS A 40 -14.30 -3.49 2.62
CA CYS A 40 -15.52 -3.98 3.25
C CYS A 40 -16.83 -3.52 2.59
N ASN A 41 -16.85 -2.42 1.82
CA ASN A 41 -18.06 -1.98 1.11
C ASN A 41 -18.20 -2.56 -0.31
N ILE A 42 -17.15 -3.16 -0.88
CA ILE A 42 -17.22 -3.66 -2.26
C ILE A 42 -18.08 -4.94 -2.32
N LYS A 43 -17.99 -5.83 -1.32
CA LYS A 43 -18.75 -7.09 -1.31
C LYS A 43 -20.24 -6.92 -0.97
N ALA A 44 -20.61 -5.87 -0.22
CA ALA A 44 -22.00 -5.62 0.19
C ALA A 44 -22.81 -4.81 -0.85
N LEU A 45 -22.16 -4.25 -1.88
CA LEU A 45 -22.77 -3.44 -2.94
C LEU A 45 -22.83 -4.17 -4.31
N ASN A 46 -22.70 -5.50 -4.32
CA ASN A 46 -22.63 -6.34 -5.52
C ASN A 46 -23.97 -6.47 -6.29
N ASN A 47 -24.47 -5.35 -6.80
CA ASN A 47 -25.09 -5.27 -8.13
C ASN A 47 -24.24 -4.44 -9.11
N TYR A 48 -23.07 -3.95 -8.69
CA TYR A 48 -22.08 -3.31 -9.55
C TYR A 48 -20.74 -4.02 -9.37
N ALA A 49 -20.06 -4.28 -10.48
CA ALA A 49 -18.74 -4.91 -10.51
C ALA A 49 -17.83 -4.30 -9.43
N PRO A 50 -17.02 -5.13 -8.73
CA PRO A 50 -16.14 -4.64 -7.69
C PRO A 50 -15.23 -3.56 -8.28
N LYS A 51 -15.44 -2.29 -7.90
CA LYS A 51 -14.55 -1.22 -8.32
C LYS A 51 -13.17 -1.55 -7.78
N GLU A 52 -12.20 -1.71 -8.67
CA GLU A 52 -10.80 -1.73 -8.28
C GLU A 52 -10.54 -0.49 -7.40
N LEU A 53 -9.89 -0.70 -6.26
CA LEU A 53 -9.51 0.43 -5.42
C LEU A 53 -8.44 1.23 -6.18
N ASN A 54 -8.71 2.51 -6.41
CA ASN A 54 -7.86 3.41 -7.22
C ASN A 54 -6.62 3.91 -6.45
N PHE A 55 -5.99 3.07 -5.63
CA PHE A 55 -4.79 3.45 -4.91
C PHE A 55 -3.74 2.36 -4.84
N ASP A 56 -2.48 2.81 -4.82
CA ASP A 56 -1.31 1.99 -4.52
C ASP A 56 -0.72 2.37 -3.16
N ILE A 57 0.10 1.48 -2.59
CA ILE A 57 0.67 1.63 -1.25
C ILE A 57 2.19 1.65 -1.36
N SER A 58 2.81 2.65 -0.75
CA SER A 58 4.26 2.74 -0.56
C SER A 58 4.60 2.74 0.93
N LEU A 59 5.37 1.77 1.38
CA LEU A 59 5.82 1.63 2.75
C LEU A 59 7.31 1.98 2.81
N ILE A 60 7.65 2.97 3.64
CA ILE A 60 9.05 3.35 3.83
C ILE A 60 9.55 2.66 5.10
N GLU A 61 10.41 1.68 4.90
CA GLU A 61 10.91 0.77 5.94
C GLU A 61 12.39 0.49 5.72
N ASN A 62 13.19 0.73 6.77
CA ASN A 62 14.63 0.51 6.73
C ASN A 62 15.01 -0.92 7.13
N SER A 63 14.15 -1.60 7.90
CA SER A 63 14.36 -2.96 8.36
C SER A 63 13.70 -3.96 7.40
N ARG A 64 14.53 -4.74 6.69
CA ARG A 64 14.04 -5.83 5.83
C ARG A 64 13.21 -6.85 6.60
N ASN A 65 13.59 -7.15 7.85
CA ASN A 65 12.82 -8.07 8.69
C ASN A 65 11.42 -7.51 9.00
N GLN A 66 11.31 -6.20 9.24
CA GLN A 66 10.01 -5.58 9.46
C GLN A 66 9.17 -5.55 8.19
N ALA A 67 9.79 -5.28 7.04
CA ALA A 67 9.11 -5.38 5.75
C ALA A 67 8.51 -6.78 5.54
N ASP A 68 9.22 -7.84 5.95
CA ASP A 68 8.75 -9.22 5.84
C ASP A 68 7.55 -9.50 6.73
N TYR A 69 7.59 -9.01 7.98
CA TYR A 69 6.44 -9.08 8.88
C TYR A 69 5.22 -8.32 8.33
N GLN A 70 5.43 -7.13 7.80
CA GLN A 70 4.37 -6.33 7.18
C GLN A 70 3.76 -7.04 5.97
N ALA A 71 4.60 -7.60 5.09
CA ALA A 71 4.16 -8.34 3.91
C ALA A 71 3.33 -9.57 4.30
N ALA A 72 3.76 -10.32 5.32
CA ALA A 72 3.03 -11.47 5.83
C ALA A 72 1.64 -11.11 6.39
N ILE A 73 1.46 -9.89 6.90
CA ILE A 73 0.18 -9.42 7.46
C ILE A 73 -0.76 -8.88 6.36
N VAL A 74 -0.21 -8.18 5.37
CA VAL A 74 -0.99 -7.33 4.46
C VAL A 74 -1.20 -7.96 3.08
N CYS A 75 -0.28 -8.83 2.64
CA CYS A 75 -0.17 -9.23 1.24
C CYS A 75 -0.47 -10.71 0.99
N ASP A 76 -0.87 -11.00 -0.25
CA ASP A 76 -0.92 -12.38 -0.74
C ASP A 76 0.52 -12.88 -0.93
N PRO A 77 0.95 -13.94 -0.21
CA PRO A 77 2.31 -14.46 -0.30
C PRO A 77 2.71 -14.89 -1.71
N LYS A 78 1.75 -15.24 -2.59
CA LYS A 78 2.03 -15.64 -3.98
C LYS A 78 2.52 -14.49 -4.86
N THR A 79 2.33 -13.25 -4.41
CA THR A 79 2.60 -12.05 -5.20
C THR A 79 3.87 -11.31 -4.76
N ILE A 80 4.54 -11.80 -3.72
CA ILE A 80 5.73 -11.14 -3.15
C ILE A 80 6.92 -11.33 -4.09
N ILE A 81 7.52 -10.22 -4.50
CA ILE A 81 8.73 -10.18 -5.34
C ILE A 81 9.76 -9.28 -4.65
N ARG A 82 11.00 -9.76 -4.54
CA ARG A 82 12.12 -9.03 -3.93
C ARG A 82 13.13 -8.59 -4.97
N HIS A 83 13.70 -7.41 -4.76
CA HIS A 83 14.68 -6.79 -5.64
C HIS A 83 15.83 -6.18 -4.82
N GLY A 84 16.99 -6.00 -5.46
CA GLY A 84 18.20 -5.47 -4.81
C GLY A 84 18.73 -4.17 -5.42
N LYS A 85 17.94 -3.47 -6.24
CA LYS A 85 18.40 -2.29 -6.99
C LYS A 85 18.11 -1.00 -6.23
N PHE A 86 19.13 -0.15 -6.08
CA PHE A 86 18.98 1.22 -5.60
C PHE A 86 18.06 2.04 -6.52
N GLY A 87 17.26 2.92 -5.95
CA GLY A 87 16.29 3.76 -6.67
C GLY A 87 14.95 3.07 -6.99
N THR A 88 14.78 1.80 -6.60
CA THR A 88 13.55 1.02 -6.81
C THR A 88 13.10 0.40 -5.49
N PRO A 89 11.81 0.05 -5.34
CA PRO A 89 11.38 -0.66 -4.16
C PRO A 89 12.13 -2.00 -4.06
N PHE A 90 12.67 -2.30 -2.87
CA PHE A 90 13.39 -3.55 -2.64
C PHE A 90 12.44 -4.74 -2.48
N MET A 91 11.15 -4.48 -2.33
CA MET A 91 10.10 -5.49 -2.32
C MET A 91 8.82 -4.92 -2.91
N THR A 92 8.11 -5.73 -3.67
CA THR A 92 6.77 -5.43 -4.18
C THR A 92 5.85 -6.62 -3.94
N ALA A 93 4.56 -6.35 -3.75
CA ALA A 93 3.54 -7.38 -3.56
C ALA A 93 2.17 -6.83 -3.91
N LYS A 94 1.15 -7.68 -3.86
CA LYS A 94 -0.26 -7.28 -3.86
C LYS A 94 -0.95 -7.65 -2.56
N THR A 95 -1.85 -6.79 -2.10
CA THR A 95 -2.78 -7.12 -1.02
C THR A 95 -3.72 -8.25 -1.46
N TYR A 96 -4.39 -8.90 -0.50
CA TYR A 96 -5.48 -9.84 -0.80
C TYR A 96 -6.64 -9.23 -1.60
N ASN A 97 -6.72 -7.90 -1.64
CA ASN A 97 -7.73 -7.14 -2.38
C ASN A 97 -7.17 -6.56 -3.70
N GLY A 98 -5.94 -6.90 -4.07
CA GLY A 98 -5.34 -6.55 -5.37
C GLY A 98 -4.59 -5.22 -5.45
N GLN A 99 -4.43 -4.48 -4.34
CA GLN A 99 -3.67 -3.22 -4.34
C GLN A 99 -2.18 -3.51 -4.40
N ASN A 100 -1.43 -2.75 -5.19
CA ASN A 100 0.02 -2.90 -5.21
C ASN A 100 0.63 -2.29 -3.94
N VAL A 101 1.60 -2.99 -3.36
CA VAL A 101 2.37 -2.57 -2.20
C VAL A 101 3.83 -2.59 -2.57
N SER A 102 4.54 -1.49 -2.29
CA SER A 102 5.97 -1.34 -2.58
C SER A 102 6.70 -0.89 -1.33
N TRP A 103 7.83 -1.53 -1.02
CA TRP A 103 8.68 -1.16 0.12
C TRP A 103 9.95 -0.46 -0.36
N PHE A 104 10.22 0.70 0.23
CA PHE A 104 11.38 1.52 -0.06
C PHE A 104 12.20 1.71 1.21
N ASP A 105 13.52 1.78 1.08
CA ASP A 105 14.34 2.36 2.16
C ASP A 105 14.18 3.91 2.14
N HIS A 106 14.43 4.56 3.29
CA HIS A 106 14.33 6.02 3.42
C HIS A 106 15.13 6.80 2.37
N CYS A 107 16.35 6.35 2.07
CA CYS A 107 17.26 6.98 1.12
C CYS A 107 16.83 6.79 -0.34
N THR A 108 16.05 5.74 -0.59
CA THR A 108 15.62 5.31 -1.91
C THR A 108 14.35 6.01 -2.32
N TYR A 109 13.42 6.21 -1.38
CA TYR A 109 12.15 6.85 -1.68
C TYR A 109 12.32 8.30 -2.14
N ILE A 110 13.17 9.09 -1.46
CA ILE A 110 13.40 10.51 -1.80
C ILE A 110 13.91 10.67 -3.23
N LYS A 111 14.80 9.77 -3.70
CA LYS A 111 15.31 9.78 -5.08
C LYS A 111 14.31 9.30 -6.13
N SER A 112 13.25 8.61 -5.71
CA SER A 112 12.21 8.07 -6.60
C SER A 112 11.06 9.05 -6.84
N ILE A 113 10.96 10.13 -6.07
CA ILE A 113 9.96 11.19 -6.28
C ILE A 113 10.49 12.17 -7.35
N PRO A 114 9.81 12.33 -8.48
CA PRO A 114 10.20 13.34 -9.47
C PRO A 114 10.16 14.74 -8.85
N GLY A 115 11.28 15.46 -8.87
CA GLY A 115 11.35 16.89 -8.52
C GLY A 115 11.84 17.24 -7.12
N ILE A 116 12.39 16.29 -6.34
CA ILE A 116 13.07 16.58 -5.07
C ILE A 116 14.57 16.27 -5.25
N PHE A 117 15.39 17.32 -5.33
CA PHE A 117 16.86 17.26 -5.32
C PHE A 117 17.41 17.71 -3.96
#